data_AF-A0A2E7UP53-F1
#
_entry.id   AF-A0A2E7UP53-F1
#
_cell.length_a   1.000
_cell.length_b   1.000
_cell.length_c   1.000
_cell.angle_alpha   90.00
_cell.angle_beta   90.00
_cell.angle_gamma   90.00
#
_symmetry.space_group_name_H-M   'P 1'
#
loop_
_entity.id
_entity.type
_entity.pdbx_description
1 polymer ?
#
loop_
_entity_poly.entity_id
_entity_poly.type
_entity_poly.pdbx_seq_one_letter_code
_entity_poly.pdbx_strand_id
1 'polypeptide(L)'
;MSESRLLRTQIGTGRAPRVLEVSPAELGTSDMLAALLHDRLGAVLVRDALTDARDVVRHLLDHSGPAGPIAVPPFPGETWGHVLVLAQPHRQRYHACSTALQQIMHACSVNPLEVMQAQLERAAGQSVRCPDGATGPYVPATVRRLRPGQEVALHSEHDHWPSMSEVRSQADTSMQLSCYTTLQTCTEGGEIILYHRPPAGEAPAVEGRSTAEVHGLLSPFGFTELLPRTGDLIIFGGGRYNHRVRPVVHGERWTLGGFLAPARQGGGYLVWS
;
A
#
# COMPACT_ATOMS: atom_id res chain seq x y z
N MET A 1 -22.58 -5.62 -15.97
CA MET A 1 -22.85 -5.40 -14.52
C MET A 1 -21.50 -5.18 -13.85
N SER A 2 -21.27 -4.04 -13.20
CA SER A 2 -20.00 -3.78 -12.51
C SER A 2 -20.02 -4.56 -11.19
N GLU A 3 -19.30 -5.68 -11.09
CA GLU A 3 -19.21 -6.37 -9.79
C GLU A 3 -18.47 -5.45 -8.82
N SER A 4 -19.06 -5.30 -7.63
CA SER A 4 -18.54 -4.53 -6.51
C SER A 4 -17.12 -4.98 -6.15
N ARG A 5 -16.23 -4.04 -5.83
CA ARG A 5 -14.87 -4.33 -5.34
C ARG A 5 -14.85 -4.58 -3.84
N LEU A 6 -15.87 -4.06 -3.16
CA LEU A 6 -16.26 -4.46 -1.82
C LEU A 6 -16.92 -5.84 -1.90
N LEU A 7 -16.21 -6.86 -1.43
CA LEU A 7 -16.71 -8.23 -1.43
C LEU A 7 -17.62 -8.48 -0.24
N ARG A 8 -17.18 -8.04 0.95
CA ARG A 8 -17.87 -8.32 2.21
C ARG A 8 -17.54 -7.28 3.25
N THR A 9 -18.55 -6.86 4.00
CA THR A 9 -18.38 -6.17 5.29
C THR A 9 -19.05 -7.01 6.37
N GLN A 10 -18.29 -7.48 7.34
CA GLN A 10 -18.84 -8.00 8.58
C GLN A 10 -18.94 -6.86 9.57
N ILE A 11 -20.16 -6.54 9.99
CA ILE A 11 -20.42 -5.51 10.99
C ILE A 11 -20.20 -6.12 12.38
N GLY A 12 -19.44 -5.42 13.21
CA GLY A 12 -19.29 -5.72 14.63
C GLY A 12 -19.48 -4.46 15.49
N THR A 13 -18.93 -4.45 16.69
CA THR A 13 -18.99 -3.29 17.61
C THR A 13 -18.00 -2.18 17.27
N GLY A 14 -17.07 -2.44 16.35
CA GLY A 14 -16.05 -1.49 15.92
C GLY A 14 -16.54 -0.51 14.87
N ARG A 15 -15.70 0.49 14.60
CA ARG A 15 -15.95 1.50 13.57
C ARG A 15 -15.42 1.03 12.22
N ALA A 16 -16.35 0.72 11.31
CA ALA A 16 -16.03 0.34 9.94
C ALA A 16 -15.33 1.46 9.15
N PRO A 17 -14.35 1.13 8.28
CA PRO A 17 -13.82 2.09 7.33
C PRO A 17 -14.91 2.47 6.33
N ARG A 18 -15.21 3.75 6.20
CA ARG A 18 -16.02 4.24 5.08
C ARG A 18 -15.18 4.17 3.81
N VAL A 19 -15.59 3.34 2.85
CA VAL A 19 -14.91 3.19 1.55
C VAL A 19 -15.61 4.08 0.53
N LEU A 20 -14.82 4.91 -0.16
CA LEU A 20 -15.28 5.73 -1.27
C LEU A 20 -14.72 5.16 -2.58
N GLU A 21 -15.58 4.72 -3.49
CA GLU A 21 -15.18 4.32 -4.84
C GLU A 21 -15.35 5.49 -5.81
N VAL A 22 -14.31 5.79 -6.60
CA VAL A 22 -14.29 6.89 -7.57
C VAL A 22 -13.60 6.45 -8.87
N SER A 23 -13.88 7.14 -9.96
CA SER A 23 -13.08 7.10 -11.18
C SER A 23 -11.92 8.11 -11.11
N PRO A 24 -10.91 8.01 -11.98
CA PRO A 24 -9.84 8.99 -12.02
C PRO A 24 -10.39 10.39 -12.35
N ALA A 25 -11.47 10.52 -13.13
CA ALA A 25 -12.08 11.80 -13.48
C ALA A 25 -12.70 12.55 -12.27
N GLU A 26 -13.06 11.83 -11.21
CA GLU A 26 -13.66 12.40 -10.00
C GLU A 26 -12.60 12.87 -8.99
N LEU A 27 -11.32 12.53 -9.19
CA LEU A 27 -10.22 13.06 -8.38
C LEU A 27 -10.02 14.56 -8.60
N GLY A 28 -9.61 15.27 -7.55
CA GLY A 28 -9.43 16.72 -7.54
C GLY A 28 -10.70 17.51 -7.21
N THR A 29 -11.86 16.85 -7.10
CA THR A 29 -13.12 17.48 -6.68
C THR A 29 -13.19 17.73 -5.17
N SER A 30 -12.38 17.00 -4.39
CA SER A 30 -12.23 17.13 -2.94
C SER A 30 -10.87 16.61 -2.50
N ASP A 31 -10.36 17.11 -1.36
CA ASP A 31 -9.14 16.58 -0.74
C ASP A 31 -9.46 15.26 -0.01
N MET A 32 -9.35 14.17 -0.76
CA MET A 32 -9.66 12.82 -0.28
C MET A 32 -8.62 12.33 0.73
N LEU A 33 -7.37 12.78 0.59
CA LEU A 33 -6.33 12.45 1.56
C LEU A 33 -6.59 13.12 2.90
N ALA A 34 -6.95 14.41 2.94
CA ALA A 34 -7.37 15.05 4.18
C ALA A 34 -8.62 14.38 4.78
N ALA A 35 -9.55 13.90 3.95
CA ALA A 35 -10.69 13.12 4.44
C ALA A 35 -10.26 11.78 5.08
N LEU A 36 -9.26 11.10 4.52
CA LEU A 36 -8.62 9.95 5.17
C LEU A 36 -7.94 10.40 6.46
N LEU A 37 -7.05 11.39 6.45
CA LEU A 37 -6.29 11.85 7.61
C LEU A 37 -7.17 12.25 8.81
N HIS A 38 -8.29 12.94 8.54
CA HIS A 38 -9.28 13.35 9.55
C HIS A 38 -10.36 12.30 9.82
N ASP A 39 -10.14 11.05 9.38
CA ASP A 39 -10.98 9.91 9.72
C ASP A 39 -12.45 10.09 9.30
N ARG A 40 -12.67 10.84 8.21
CA ARG A 40 -13.98 10.97 7.52
C ARG A 40 -14.17 9.86 6.50
N LEU A 41 -13.06 9.33 5.98
CA LEU A 41 -12.97 8.13 5.14
C LEU A 41 -12.00 7.13 5.78
N GLY A 42 -12.25 5.84 5.55
CA GLY A 42 -11.32 4.76 5.91
C GLY A 42 -10.47 4.29 4.72
N ALA A 43 -11.06 4.31 3.52
CA ALA A 43 -10.36 3.99 2.28
C ALA A 43 -10.98 4.75 1.08
N VAL A 44 -10.16 4.94 0.05
CA VAL A 44 -10.53 5.44 -1.28
C VAL A 44 -10.07 4.41 -2.29
N LEU A 45 -10.95 4.02 -3.20
CA LEU A 45 -10.66 3.12 -4.30
C LEU A 45 -10.85 3.87 -5.62
N VAL A 46 -9.76 4.13 -6.32
CA VAL A 46 -9.74 4.74 -7.64
C VAL A 46 -9.74 3.64 -8.69
N ARG A 47 -10.85 3.51 -9.40
CA ARG A 47 -11.06 2.48 -10.43
C ARG A 47 -10.20 2.77 -11.65
N ASP A 48 -9.63 1.72 -12.26
CA ASP A 48 -8.92 1.82 -13.54
C ASP A 48 -7.84 2.93 -13.54
N ALA A 49 -7.16 3.12 -12.40
CA ALA A 49 -6.15 4.13 -12.19
C ALA A 49 -4.88 3.91 -13.05
N LEU A 50 -4.63 2.65 -13.43
CA LEU A 50 -3.58 2.22 -14.36
C LEU A 50 -4.14 1.22 -15.38
N THR A 51 -4.28 1.65 -16.63
CA THR A 51 -4.90 0.85 -17.70
C THR A 51 -4.05 -0.35 -18.13
N ASP A 52 -2.73 -0.21 -18.16
CA ASP A 52 -1.80 -1.22 -18.69
C ASP A 52 -1.10 -2.01 -17.58
N ALA A 53 -1.80 -2.22 -16.47
CA ALA A 53 -1.28 -2.83 -15.25
C ALA A 53 -0.64 -4.21 -15.45
N ARG A 54 -1.16 -5.05 -16.37
CA ARG A 54 -0.56 -6.37 -16.67
C ARG A 54 0.71 -6.27 -17.51
N ASP A 55 0.86 -5.21 -18.29
CA ASP A 55 2.02 -5.02 -19.17
C ASP A 55 3.24 -4.66 -18.33
N VAL A 56 3.02 -3.95 -17.21
CA VAL A 56 4.04 -3.75 -16.18
C VAL A 56 4.55 -5.08 -15.63
N VAL A 57 3.67 -6.05 -15.35
CA VAL A 57 4.07 -7.38 -14.86
C VAL A 57 4.91 -8.11 -15.90
N ARG A 58 4.47 -8.13 -17.16
CA ARG A 58 5.23 -8.74 -18.26
C ARG A 58 6.62 -8.10 -18.40
N HIS A 59 6.67 -6.77 -18.41
CA HIS A 59 7.92 -6.01 -18.48
C HIS A 59 8.88 -6.34 -17.33
N LEU A 60 8.40 -6.44 -16.09
CA LEU A 60 9.23 -6.78 -14.94
C LEU A 60 9.80 -8.21 -15.00
N LEU A 61 9.04 -9.15 -15.55
CA LEU A 61 9.49 -10.52 -15.75
C LEU A 61 10.57 -10.60 -16.84
N ASP A 62 10.42 -9.81 -17.91
CA ASP A 62 11.39 -9.74 -19.01
C ASP A 62 12.66 -8.94 -18.63
N HIS A 63 12.57 -8.04 -17.64
CA HIS A 63 13.64 -7.13 -17.22
C HIS A 63 14.01 -7.31 -15.74
N SER A 64 14.38 -8.54 -15.37
CA SER A 64 14.97 -8.80 -14.04
C SER A 64 16.34 -8.14 -13.91
N GLY A 65 16.70 -7.74 -12.69
CA GLY A 65 17.96 -7.04 -12.45
C GLY A 65 18.19 -6.78 -10.95
N PRO A 66 19.07 -5.82 -10.60
CA PRO A 66 19.36 -5.49 -9.20
C PRO A 66 18.13 -5.06 -8.39
N ALA A 67 17.05 -4.66 -9.07
CA ALA A 67 15.78 -4.32 -8.44
C ALA A 67 14.99 -5.56 -7.98
N GLY A 68 15.03 -6.69 -8.68
CA GLY A 68 14.19 -7.84 -8.38
C GLY A 68 14.13 -8.92 -9.48
N PRO A 69 13.51 -10.08 -9.18
CA PRO A 69 12.86 -10.41 -7.92
C PRO A 69 13.86 -10.62 -6.77
N ILE A 70 13.57 -10.06 -5.60
CA ILE A 70 14.33 -10.29 -4.36
C ILE A 70 13.41 -10.80 -3.25
N ALA A 71 13.92 -11.73 -2.43
CA ALA A 71 13.29 -12.09 -1.16
C ALA A 71 13.71 -11.09 -0.08
N VAL A 72 12.74 -10.54 0.66
CA VAL A 72 12.99 -9.53 1.70
C VAL A 72 12.28 -9.95 3.00
N PRO A 73 12.86 -10.87 3.80
CA PRO A 73 12.26 -11.27 5.06
C PRO A 73 11.96 -10.06 5.97
N PRO A 74 10.82 -10.05 6.68
CA PRO A 74 9.85 -11.14 6.82
C PRO A 74 8.74 -11.16 5.75
N PHE A 75 8.83 -10.36 4.68
CA PHE A 75 7.85 -10.44 3.59
C PHE A 75 7.93 -11.82 2.92
N PRO A 76 6.82 -12.58 2.85
CA PRO A 76 6.86 -13.97 2.41
C PRO A 76 6.91 -14.15 0.90
N GLY A 77 6.66 -13.08 0.14
CA GLY A 77 6.72 -13.09 -1.31
C GLY A 77 8.04 -12.56 -1.87
N GLU A 78 7.99 -12.14 -3.13
CA GLU A 78 9.11 -11.50 -3.81
C GLU A 78 8.80 -10.03 -4.06
N THR A 79 9.85 -9.20 -4.12
CA THR A 79 9.72 -7.78 -4.43
C THR A 79 10.59 -7.35 -5.60
N TRP A 80 10.17 -6.30 -6.30
CA TRP A 80 11.03 -5.45 -7.11
C TRP A 80 11.14 -4.11 -6.41
N GLY A 81 12.38 -3.68 -6.18
CA GLY A 81 12.73 -2.68 -5.17
C GLY A 81 12.87 -3.32 -3.78
N HIS A 82 13.61 -2.64 -2.92
CA HIS A 82 13.75 -3.03 -1.52
C HIS A 82 12.76 -2.21 -0.71
N VAL A 83 11.95 -2.84 0.15
CA VAL A 83 11.01 -2.12 1.02
C VAL A 83 11.81 -1.36 2.09
N LEU A 84 11.55 -0.07 2.28
CA LEU A 84 12.32 0.79 3.18
C LEU A 84 12.24 0.33 4.64
N VAL A 85 11.06 -0.05 5.12
CA VAL A 85 10.88 -0.51 6.51
C VAL A 85 11.67 -1.79 6.81
N LEU A 86 12.08 -2.53 5.78
CA LEU A 86 12.90 -3.74 5.90
C LEU A 86 14.38 -3.48 5.58
N ALA A 87 14.75 -2.26 5.21
CA ALA A 87 16.12 -1.90 4.88
C ALA A 87 16.99 -1.76 6.13
N GLN A 88 18.30 -1.91 5.95
CA GLN A 88 19.28 -1.56 6.99
C GLN A 88 19.28 -0.04 7.23
N PRO A 89 19.68 0.44 8.43
CA PRO A 89 19.67 1.86 8.77
C PRO A 89 20.44 2.75 7.78
N HIS A 90 21.54 2.25 7.20
CA HIS A 90 22.36 2.98 6.22
C HIS A 90 21.77 3.01 4.80
N ARG A 91 20.69 2.26 4.53
CA ARG A 91 19.89 2.28 3.29
C ARG A 91 20.64 2.08 1.97
N GLN A 92 21.91 1.65 1.96
CA GLN A 92 22.69 1.52 0.72
C GLN A 92 22.02 0.57 -0.30
N ARG A 93 21.60 -0.62 0.15
CA ARG A 93 20.88 -1.57 -0.71
C ARG A 93 19.53 -1.01 -1.17
N TYR A 94 18.84 -0.29 -0.29
CA TYR A 94 17.58 0.37 -0.63
C TYR A 94 17.76 1.33 -1.80
N HIS A 95 18.68 2.29 -1.69
CA HIS A 95 18.89 3.29 -2.74
C HIS A 95 19.36 2.66 -4.06
N ALA A 96 20.23 1.64 -4.01
CA ALA A 96 20.64 0.91 -5.21
C ALA A 96 19.45 0.24 -5.92
N CYS A 97 18.58 -0.45 -5.16
CA CYS A 97 17.38 -1.06 -5.69
C CYS A 97 16.36 -0.01 -6.17
N SER A 98 16.23 1.14 -5.50
CA SER A 98 15.36 2.24 -5.90
C SER A 98 15.76 2.83 -7.24
N THR A 99 17.05 3.05 -7.48
CA THR A 99 17.57 3.52 -8.77
C THR A 99 17.30 2.50 -9.87
N ALA A 100 17.63 1.22 -9.63
CA ALA A 100 17.40 0.15 -10.61
C ALA A 100 15.91 -0.03 -10.93
N LEU A 101 15.02 0.06 -9.93
CA LEU A 101 13.59 -0.04 -10.13
C LEU A 101 13.06 1.11 -10.99
N GLN A 102 13.47 2.35 -10.71
CA GLN A 102 13.07 3.51 -11.51
C GLN A 102 13.51 3.37 -12.97
N GLN A 103 14.71 2.88 -13.23
CA GLN A 103 15.20 2.63 -14.59
C GLN A 103 14.34 1.60 -15.33
N ILE A 104 13.99 0.49 -14.67
CA ILE A 104 13.10 -0.54 -15.26
C ILE A 104 11.72 0.06 -15.56
N MET A 105 11.15 0.83 -14.63
CA MET A 105 9.81 1.41 -14.77
C MET A 105 9.73 2.51 -15.82
N HIS A 106 10.80 3.29 -15.99
CA HIS A 106 10.89 4.30 -17.05
C HIS A 106 10.97 3.67 -18.45
N ALA A 107 11.38 2.42 -18.56
CA ALA A 107 11.41 1.69 -19.83
C ALA A 107 10.06 1.06 -20.21
N CYS A 108 9.05 1.10 -19.32
CA CYS A 108 7.69 0.69 -19.66
C CYS A 108 7.06 1.65 -20.69
N SER A 109 6.10 1.17 -21.48
CA SER A 109 5.29 2.03 -22.37
C SER A 109 4.54 3.13 -21.60
N VAL A 110 4.16 2.83 -20.35
CA VAL A 110 3.60 3.76 -19.38
C VAL A 110 4.42 3.62 -18.10
N ASN A 111 5.00 4.70 -17.57
CA ASN A 111 5.72 4.66 -16.30
C ASN A 111 4.72 4.54 -15.13
N PRO A 112 4.59 3.37 -14.48
CA PRO A 112 3.53 3.17 -13.48
C PRO A 112 3.81 3.92 -12.17
N LEU A 113 5.07 4.28 -11.89
CA LEU A 113 5.41 5.09 -10.71
C LEU A 113 4.88 6.52 -10.87
N GLU A 114 5.07 7.12 -12.04
CA GLU A 114 4.56 8.46 -12.36
C GLU A 114 3.03 8.49 -12.39
N VAL A 115 2.40 7.47 -12.98
CA VAL A 115 0.93 7.36 -12.98
C VAL A 115 0.40 7.27 -11.55
N MET A 116 0.96 6.38 -10.72
CA MET A 116 0.53 6.27 -9.32
C MET A 116 0.70 7.59 -8.57
N GLN A 117 1.86 8.25 -8.69
CA GLN A 117 2.11 9.54 -8.06
C GLN A 117 1.12 10.62 -8.52
N ALA A 118 0.84 10.73 -9.82
CA ALA A 118 -0.13 11.68 -10.35
C ALA A 118 -1.56 11.42 -9.82
N GLN A 119 -1.98 10.17 -9.66
CA GLN A 119 -3.28 9.87 -9.03
C GLN A 119 -3.30 10.26 -7.56
N LEU A 120 -2.20 10.05 -6.82
CA LEU A 120 -2.08 10.51 -5.44
C LEU A 120 -2.15 12.04 -5.34
N GLU A 121 -1.48 12.78 -6.23
CA GLU A 121 -1.56 14.25 -6.29
C GLU A 121 -2.97 14.74 -6.52
N ARG A 122 -3.69 14.12 -7.45
CA ARG A 122 -5.10 14.46 -7.74
C ARG A 122 -6.01 14.10 -6.57
N ALA A 123 -5.76 13.02 -5.86
CA ALA A 123 -6.50 12.66 -4.64
C ALA A 123 -6.20 13.62 -3.47
N ALA A 124 -4.99 14.17 -3.43
CA ALA A 124 -4.55 15.14 -2.43
C ALA A 124 -5.03 16.57 -2.71
N GLY A 125 -5.22 16.93 -3.98
CA GLY A 125 -5.34 18.33 -4.40
C GLY A 125 -4.07 19.16 -4.12
N GLN A 126 -2.93 18.50 -3.88
CA GLN A 126 -1.64 19.07 -3.50
C GLN A 126 -0.51 18.23 -4.10
N SER A 127 0.73 18.75 -4.04
CA SER A 127 1.90 18.01 -4.50
C SER A 127 2.16 16.76 -3.65
N VAL A 128 2.60 15.70 -4.34
CA VAL A 128 3.03 14.44 -3.74
C VAL A 128 4.39 14.13 -4.34
N ARG A 129 5.42 13.99 -3.50
CA ARG A 129 6.79 13.76 -3.95
C ARG A 129 7.50 12.73 -3.08
N CYS A 130 8.61 12.17 -3.55
CA CYS A 130 9.45 11.37 -2.68
C CYS A 130 10.19 12.24 -1.65
N PRO A 131 10.56 11.67 -0.48
CA PRO A 131 11.50 12.30 0.45
C PRO A 131 12.82 12.63 -0.23
N ASP A 132 13.47 13.69 0.26
CA ASP A 132 14.82 14.04 -0.15
C ASP A 132 15.79 13.09 0.56
N GLY A 133 16.64 12.39 -0.20
CA GLY A 133 17.59 11.44 0.35
C GLY A 133 19.03 11.95 0.30
N ALA A 134 19.71 11.96 1.45
CA ALA A 134 21.09 12.41 1.55
C ALA A 134 22.08 11.50 0.80
N THR A 135 21.77 10.21 0.68
CA THR A 135 22.68 9.20 0.10
C THR A 135 22.16 8.57 -1.20
N GLY A 136 20.93 8.86 -1.60
CA GLY A 136 20.34 8.34 -2.82
C GLY A 136 18.82 8.54 -2.88
N PRO A 137 18.20 8.18 -4.02
CA PRO A 137 16.78 8.43 -4.23
C PRO A 137 15.91 7.46 -3.42
N TYR A 138 14.75 7.97 -3.00
CA TYR A 138 13.61 7.15 -2.60
C TYR A 138 12.80 6.77 -3.85
N VAL A 139 11.92 5.78 -3.71
CA VAL A 139 10.98 5.36 -4.77
C VAL A 139 9.56 5.39 -4.20
N PRO A 140 8.54 5.88 -4.96
CA PRO A 140 7.20 6.04 -4.40
C PRO A 140 6.51 4.70 -4.14
N ALA A 141 6.95 3.63 -4.82
CA ALA A 141 6.38 2.31 -4.68
C ALA A 141 7.40 1.20 -4.95
N THR A 142 7.22 0.05 -4.29
CA THR A 142 7.83 -1.23 -4.66
C THR A 142 6.78 -2.12 -5.32
N VAL A 143 7.22 -3.11 -6.10
CA VAL A 143 6.32 -4.17 -6.60
C VAL A 143 6.43 -5.37 -5.69
N ARG A 144 5.29 -5.99 -5.36
CA ARG A 144 5.20 -7.17 -4.52
C ARG A 144 4.44 -8.27 -5.26
N ARG A 145 4.99 -9.48 -5.25
CA ARG A 145 4.38 -10.69 -5.78
C ARG A 145 4.10 -11.68 -4.65
N LEU A 146 2.86 -12.16 -4.59
CA LEU A 146 2.45 -13.30 -3.77
C LEU A 146 2.02 -14.46 -4.66
N ARG A 147 2.60 -15.64 -4.40
CA ARG A 147 2.27 -16.94 -5.00
C ARG A 147 1.25 -17.69 -4.12
N PRO A 148 0.66 -18.78 -4.62
CA PRO A 148 -0.24 -19.62 -3.83
C PRO A 148 0.37 -20.02 -2.47
N GLY A 149 -0.45 -19.95 -1.42
CA GLY A 149 -0.09 -20.17 -0.03
C GLY A 149 0.54 -18.96 0.69
N GLN A 150 0.99 -17.94 -0.04
CA GLN A 150 1.58 -16.74 0.57
C GLN A 150 0.50 -15.72 0.94
N GLU A 151 0.69 -15.09 2.10
CA GLU A 151 -0.20 -14.06 2.65
C GLU A 151 0.61 -12.84 3.11
N VAL A 152 -0.01 -11.70 3.40
CA VAL A 152 0.66 -10.67 4.20
C VAL A 152 0.05 -10.74 5.59
N ALA A 153 0.89 -11.04 6.58
CA ALA A 153 0.48 -11.13 7.97
C ALA A 153 -0.16 -9.82 8.45
N LEU A 154 -0.92 -9.91 9.55
CA LEU A 154 -1.50 -8.71 10.15
C LEU A 154 -0.41 -7.74 10.57
N HIS A 155 -0.58 -6.47 10.21
CA HIS A 155 0.26 -5.38 10.68
C HIS A 155 -0.53 -4.06 10.70
N SER A 156 0.10 -3.05 11.30
CA SER A 156 -0.21 -1.63 11.14
C SER A 156 1.10 -0.86 11.08
N GLU A 157 1.07 0.35 10.51
CA GLU A 157 2.26 1.14 10.21
C GLU A 157 2.85 1.89 11.43
N HIS A 158 2.57 1.44 12.67
CA HIS A 158 2.96 2.14 13.89
C HIS A 158 4.39 1.84 14.40
N ASP A 159 5.07 0.84 13.85
CA ASP A 159 6.35 0.40 14.43
C ASP A 159 7.48 1.42 14.20
N HIS A 160 8.52 1.33 15.04
CA HIS A 160 9.72 2.15 14.91
C HIS A 160 10.81 1.44 14.09
N TRP A 161 10.94 1.78 12.81
CA TRP A 161 12.04 1.25 11.97
C TRP A 161 13.21 2.25 11.88
N PRO A 162 14.45 1.86 12.24
CA PRO A 162 15.62 2.74 12.13
C PRO A 162 15.89 3.25 10.70
N SER A 163 15.53 2.46 9.68
CA SER A 163 15.64 2.85 8.27
C SER A 163 14.76 4.04 7.90
N MET A 164 13.68 4.28 8.63
CA MET A 164 12.72 5.37 8.41
C MET A 164 13.15 6.71 9.02
N SER A 165 14.32 6.78 9.68
CA SER A 165 14.75 7.97 10.43
C SER A 165 14.76 9.25 9.60
N GLU A 166 15.25 9.20 8.37
CA GLU A 166 15.29 10.34 7.44
C GLU A 166 13.91 10.71 6.88
N VAL A 167 13.04 9.73 6.62
CA VAL A 167 11.65 10.01 6.21
C VAL A 167 10.89 10.68 7.35
N ARG A 168 11.12 10.26 8.60
CA ARG A 168 10.43 10.80 9.79
C ARG A 168 10.81 12.24 10.12
N SER A 169 12.02 12.68 9.75
CA SER A 169 12.39 14.08 9.89
C SER A 169 11.68 14.97 8.86
N GLN A 170 11.18 14.40 7.77
CA GLN A 170 10.54 15.13 6.67
C GLN A 170 9.02 14.96 6.60
N ALA A 171 8.47 13.85 7.11
CA ALA A 171 7.04 13.52 7.08
C ALA A 171 6.46 13.27 8.48
N ASP A 172 5.17 13.55 8.63
CA ASP A 172 4.39 13.15 9.80
C ASP A 172 3.90 11.69 9.68
N THR A 173 4.81 10.75 9.93
CA THR A 173 4.51 9.31 9.83
C THR A 173 3.50 8.82 10.88
N SER A 174 3.10 9.66 11.85
CA SER A 174 1.99 9.30 12.76
C SER A 174 0.64 9.23 12.01
N MET A 175 0.57 9.88 10.84
CA MET A 175 -0.59 9.89 9.97
C MET A 175 -0.38 9.09 8.68
N GLN A 176 0.50 8.09 8.72
CA GLN A 176 0.86 7.30 7.54
C GLN A 176 -0.37 6.57 6.96
N LEU A 177 -0.57 6.76 5.66
CA LEU A 177 -1.53 6.03 4.84
C LEU A 177 -0.78 4.98 4.00
N SER A 178 -1.51 3.95 3.59
CA SER A 178 -1.00 2.89 2.73
C SER A 178 -1.70 2.99 1.39
N CYS A 179 -0.95 2.78 0.30
CA CYS A 179 -1.49 2.88 -1.04
C CYS A 179 -0.88 1.81 -1.96
N TYR A 180 -1.70 1.23 -2.82
CA TYR A 180 -1.21 0.34 -3.85
C TYR A 180 -2.15 0.24 -5.05
N THR A 181 -1.56 0.03 -6.23
CA THR A 181 -2.24 -0.37 -7.45
C THR A 181 -2.14 -1.87 -7.63
N THR A 182 -3.25 -2.55 -7.91
CA THR A 182 -3.23 -3.97 -8.27
C THR A 182 -2.74 -4.11 -9.71
N LEU A 183 -1.58 -4.72 -9.91
CA LEU A 183 -1.05 -4.99 -11.25
C LEU A 183 -1.68 -6.25 -11.84
N GLN A 184 -1.88 -7.27 -11.01
CA GLN A 184 -2.53 -8.52 -11.37
C GLN A 184 -3.27 -9.09 -10.16
N THR A 185 -4.55 -9.39 -10.33
CA THR A 185 -5.32 -10.14 -9.34
C THR A 185 -4.99 -11.63 -9.42
N CYS A 186 -5.01 -12.31 -8.27
CA CYS A 186 -5.20 -13.75 -8.23
C CYS A 186 -6.66 -14.11 -8.54
N THR A 187 -6.93 -15.39 -8.82
CA THR A 187 -8.29 -15.88 -9.10
C THR A 187 -9.07 -16.13 -7.82
N GLU A 188 -8.38 -16.56 -6.76
CA GLU A 188 -8.97 -16.82 -5.44
C GLU A 188 -7.98 -16.46 -4.34
N GLY A 189 -8.49 -15.90 -3.24
CA GLY A 189 -7.68 -15.41 -2.13
C GLY A 189 -7.10 -14.02 -2.41
N GLY A 190 -6.08 -13.63 -1.65
CA GLY A 190 -5.37 -12.37 -1.86
C GLY A 190 -6.18 -11.09 -1.61
N GLU A 191 -7.37 -11.20 -1.01
CA GLU A 191 -8.17 -10.07 -0.57
C GLU A 191 -7.44 -9.30 0.53
N ILE A 192 -7.53 -7.97 0.52
CA ILE A 192 -7.14 -7.17 1.68
C ILE A 192 -8.29 -7.15 2.69
N ILE A 193 -7.97 -7.43 3.95
CA ILE A 193 -8.90 -7.30 5.07
C ILE A 193 -8.50 -6.07 5.87
N LEU A 194 -9.41 -5.13 6.03
CA LEU A 194 -9.31 -4.00 6.96
C LEU A 194 -10.17 -4.29 8.18
N TYR A 195 -9.56 -4.51 9.34
CA TYR A 195 -10.31 -4.73 10.57
C TYR A 195 -10.88 -3.41 11.09
N HIS A 196 -12.14 -3.43 11.52
CA HIS A 196 -12.82 -2.25 12.06
C HIS A 196 -12.14 -1.82 13.36
N ARG A 197 -12.06 -0.51 13.61
CA ARG A 197 -11.37 -0.03 14.82
C ARG A 197 -12.20 -0.38 16.06
N PRO A 198 -11.61 -1.05 17.06
CA PRO A 198 -12.27 -1.28 18.34
C PRO A 198 -12.69 0.04 19.00
N PRO A 199 -13.73 0.04 19.85
CA PRO A 199 -14.01 1.15 20.74
C PRO A 199 -12.78 1.54 21.58
N ALA A 200 -12.74 2.80 22.03
CA ALA A 200 -11.61 3.28 22.83
C ALA A 200 -11.45 2.45 24.11
N GLY A 201 -10.24 1.94 24.35
CA GLY A 201 -9.93 1.08 25.50
C GLY A 201 -10.20 -0.41 25.29
N GLU A 202 -10.76 -0.81 24.14
CA GLU A 202 -11.09 -2.22 23.84
C GLU A 202 -10.13 -2.87 22.82
N ALA A 203 -9.09 -2.15 22.38
CA ALA A 203 -8.14 -2.68 21.41
C ALA A 203 -7.36 -3.88 21.99
N PRO A 204 -7.42 -5.08 21.38
CA PRO A 204 -6.68 -6.22 21.86
C PRO A 204 -5.20 -6.08 21.51
N ALA A 205 -4.31 -6.62 22.37
CA ALA A 205 -2.91 -6.78 22.03
C ALA A 205 -2.76 -7.86 20.94
N VAL A 206 -2.15 -7.51 19.82
CA VAL A 206 -2.03 -8.38 18.63
C VAL A 206 -0.59 -8.77 18.33
N GLU A 207 0.39 -8.10 18.92
CA GLU A 207 1.81 -8.35 18.68
C GLU A 207 2.20 -9.79 19.08
N GLY A 208 2.99 -10.45 18.22
CA GLY A 208 3.52 -11.80 18.47
C GLY A 208 2.49 -12.93 18.39
N ARG A 209 1.24 -12.65 18.04
CA ARG A 209 0.19 -13.67 17.88
C ARG A 209 0.11 -14.21 16.45
N SER A 210 -0.41 -15.43 16.30
CA SER A 210 -0.67 -16.02 14.99
C SER A 210 -1.79 -15.29 14.24
N THR A 211 -1.79 -15.38 12.91
CA THR A 211 -2.85 -14.83 12.06
C THR A 211 -4.25 -15.26 12.49
N ALA A 212 -4.44 -16.52 12.89
CA ALA A 212 -5.73 -17.06 13.30
C ALA A 212 -6.21 -16.47 14.63
N GLU A 213 -5.32 -16.36 15.63
CA GLU A 213 -5.63 -15.75 16.92
C GLU A 213 -6.00 -14.28 16.77
N VAL A 214 -5.21 -13.53 16.00
CA VAL A 214 -5.47 -12.12 15.71
C VAL A 214 -6.82 -11.94 15.02
N HIS A 215 -7.14 -12.78 14.03
CA HIS A 215 -8.44 -12.72 13.37
C HIS A 215 -9.58 -12.97 14.35
N GLY A 216 -9.44 -13.95 15.25
CA GLY A 216 -10.42 -14.21 16.32
C GLY A 216 -10.58 -13.04 17.30
N LEU A 217 -9.50 -12.31 17.59
CA LEU A 217 -9.54 -11.13 18.47
C LEU A 217 -10.16 -9.90 17.80
N LEU A 218 -9.92 -9.69 16.50
CA LEU A 218 -10.36 -8.48 15.80
C LEU A 218 -11.72 -8.62 15.10
N SER A 219 -12.09 -9.81 14.64
CA SER A 219 -13.35 -10.04 13.92
C SER A 219 -14.63 -9.73 14.71
N PRO A 220 -14.70 -9.80 16.06
CA PRO A 220 -15.86 -9.34 16.83
C PRO A 220 -16.15 -7.84 16.67
N PHE A 221 -15.12 -7.03 16.39
CA PHE A 221 -15.28 -5.60 16.09
C PHE A 221 -15.75 -5.37 14.65
N GLY A 222 -15.62 -6.36 13.78
CA GLY A 222 -15.97 -6.29 12.37
C GLY A 222 -14.76 -6.15 11.45
N PHE A 223 -14.97 -6.36 10.15
CA PHE A 223 -13.95 -6.20 9.12
C PHE A 223 -14.56 -5.91 7.76
N THR A 224 -13.75 -5.32 6.88
CA THR A 224 -14.09 -5.00 5.50
C THR A 224 -13.11 -5.72 4.57
N GLU A 225 -13.61 -6.56 3.67
CA GLU A 225 -12.83 -7.28 2.67
C GLU A 225 -12.95 -6.61 1.31
N LEU A 226 -11.80 -6.29 0.72
CA LEU A 226 -11.69 -5.64 -0.58
C LEU A 226 -10.83 -6.50 -1.50
N LEU A 227 -11.24 -6.58 -2.77
CA LEU A 227 -10.43 -7.15 -3.84
C LEU A 227 -10.36 -6.15 -4.99
N PRO A 228 -9.43 -5.17 -4.92
CA PRO A 228 -9.21 -4.24 -6.01
C PRO A 228 -8.83 -5.02 -7.29
N ARG A 229 -9.48 -4.70 -8.41
CA ARG A 229 -9.18 -5.34 -9.70
C ARG A 229 -7.84 -4.83 -10.24
N THR A 230 -7.30 -5.56 -11.22
CA THR A 230 -6.19 -5.08 -12.04
C THR A 230 -6.45 -3.65 -12.50
N GLY A 231 -5.51 -2.75 -12.24
CA GLY A 231 -5.56 -1.33 -12.57
C GLY A 231 -6.12 -0.43 -11.47
N ASP A 232 -6.86 -0.96 -10.50
CA ASP A 232 -7.41 -0.17 -9.40
C ASP A 232 -6.30 0.27 -8.42
N LEU A 233 -6.34 1.52 -7.98
CA LEU A 233 -5.53 2.07 -6.89
C LEU A 233 -6.37 2.17 -5.62
N ILE A 234 -5.89 1.61 -4.51
CA ILE A 234 -6.47 1.84 -3.19
C ILE A 234 -5.56 2.72 -2.34
N ILE A 235 -6.16 3.64 -1.59
CA ILE A 235 -5.51 4.47 -0.58
C ILE A 235 -6.30 4.31 0.71
N PHE A 236 -5.67 3.91 1.81
CA PHE A 236 -6.38 3.68 3.06
C PHE A 236 -5.55 4.07 4.27
N GLY A 237 -6.22 4.27 5.40
CA GLY A 237 -5.57 4.61 6.66
C GLY A 237 -4.83 3.44 7.29
N GLY A 238 -3.81 2.90 6.63
CA GLY A 238 -3.04 1.74 7.09
C GLY A 238 -2.58 1.88 8.54
N GLY A 239 -2.04 3.06 8.89
CA GLY A 239 -1.65 3.33 10.27
C GLY A 239 -2.81 3.10 11.23
N ARG A 240 -4.03 3.51 10.91
CA ARG A 240 -5.18 3.41 11.83
C ARG A 240 -5.92 2.07 11.81
N TYR A 241 -5.83 1.32 10.72
CA TYR A 241 -6.59 0.08 10.56
C TYR A 241 -5.61 -1.09 10.48
N ASN A 242 -5.65 -1.97 11.48
CA ASN A 242 -5.01 -3.28 11.38
C ASN A 242 -5.49 -3.96 10.09
N HIS A 243 -4.55 -4.47 9.31
CA HIS A 243 -4.89 -5.03 8.01
C HIS A 243 -3.96 -6.19 7.65
N ARG A 244 -4.45 -7.03 6.73
CA ARG A 244 -3.73 -8.19 6.22
C ARG A 244 -4.16 -8.49 4.79
N VAL A 245 -3.38 -9.31 4.10
CA VAL A 245 -3.78 -9.89 2.81
C VAL A 245 -4.00 -11.38 3.02
N ARG A 246 -5.16 -11.92 2.64
CA ARG A 246 -5.45 -13.36 2.76
C ARG A 246 -4.47 -14.19 1.93
N PRO A 247 -4.23 -15.46 2.29
CA PRO A 247 -3.44 -16.37 1.46
C PRO A 247 -3.97 -16.37 0.03
N VAL A 248 -3.07 -16.27 -0.94
CA VAL A 248 -3.41 -16.52 -2.34
C VAL A 248 -3.69 -18.02 -2.49
N VAL A 249 -4.81 -18.38 -3.12
CA VAL A 249 -5.17 -19.79 -3.35
C VAL A 249 -4.81 -20.21 -4.77
N HIS A 250 -5.24 -19.42 -5.77
CA HIS A 250 -5.02 -19.71 -7.18
C HIS A 250 -4.54 -18.48 -7.96
N GLY A 251 -3.50 -18.67 -8.79
CA GLY A 251 -2.84 -17.59 -9.53
C GLY A 251 -1.78 -16.85 -8.71
N GLU A 252 -1.35 -15.69 -9.20
CA GLU A 252 -0.41 -14.81 -8.49
C GLU A 252 -1.02 -13.43 -8.31
N ARG A 253 -0.79 -12.83 -7.13
CA ARG A 253 -1.19 -11.45 -6.83
C ARG A 253 0.01 -10.53 -6.96
N TRP A 254 -0.11 -9.51 -7.80
CA TRP A 254 0.90 -8.49 -8.02
C TRP A 254 0.38 -7.11 -7.66
N THR A 255 1.13 -6.37 -6.87
CA THR A 255 0.79 -4.99 -6.48
C THR A 255 2.00 -4.07 -6.55
N LEU A 256 1.79 -2.85 -7.04
CA LEU A 256 2.72 -1.73 -6.95
C LEU A 256 2.25 -0.84 -5.81
N GLY A 257 3.01 -0.70 -4.73
CA GLY A 257 2.52 0.07 -3.59
C GLY A 257 3.60 0.63 -2.68
N GLY A 258 3.16 1.51 -1.81
CA GLY A 258 3.97 2.22 -0.84
C GLY A 258 3.12 2.86 0.25
N PHE A 259 3.69 3.89 0.85
CA PHE A 259 3.15 4.63 1.96
C PHE A 259 3.20 6.11 1.62
N LEU A 260 2.29 6.88 2.22
CA LEU A 260 2.31 8.33 2.12
C LEU A 260 1.96 8.99 3.45
N ALA A 261 2.47 10.19 3.68
CA ALA A 261 2.13 11.00 4.84
C ALA A 261 2.31 12.50 4.55
N PRO A 262 1.69 13.40 5.32
CA PRO A 262 1.92 14.84 5.19
C PRO A 262 3.40 15.19 5.33
N ALA A 263 3.88 16.10 4.49
CA ALA A 263 5.20 16.70 4.67
C ALA A 263 5.18 17.61 5.91
N ARG A 264 6.24 17.58 6.72
CA ARG A 264 6.40 18.48 7.88
C ARG A 264 6.67 19.93 7.46
N GLN A 265 7.27 20.13 6.30
CA GLN A 265 7.62 21.44 5.75
C GLN A 265 7.24 21.52 4.28
N GLY A 266 6.85 22.71 3.82
CA GLY A 266 6.60 22.98 2.40
C GLY A 266 5.20 22.60 1.88
N GLY A 267 4.31 22.08 2.74
CA GLY A 267 2.98 21.60 2.33
C GLY A 267 3.04 20.31 1.50
N GLY A 268 1.88 19.76 1.16
CA GLY A 268 1.78 18.53 0.39
C GLY A 268 2.12 17.26 1.17
N TYR A 269 2.44 16.20 0.43
CA TYR A 269 2.66 14.87 0.96
C TYR A 269 3.98 14.28 0.47
N LEU A 270 4.57 13.42 1.29
CA LEU A 270 5.67 12.56 0.89
C LEU A 270 5.18 11.13 0.63
N VAL A 271 5.74 10.48 -0.38
CA VAL A 271 5.43 9.10 -0.78
C VAL A 271 6.71 8.26 -0.90
N TRP A 272 6.70 7.05 -0.37
CA TRP A 272 7.84 6.14 -0.40
C TRP A 272 7.37 4.69 -0.29
N SER A 273 8.25 3.72 -0.50
CA SER A 273 8.01 2.33 -0.12
C SER A 273 9.22 1.70 0.52
#